data_AF-A0A2I1I746-F1
#
_entry.id   AF-A0A2I1I746-F1
#
_cell.length_a   1.000
_cell.length_b   1.000
_cell.length_c   1.000
_cell.angle_alpha   90.00
_cell.angle_beta   90.00
_cell.angle_gamma   90.00
#
_symmetry.space_group_name_H-M   'P 1'
#
loop_
_entity.id
_entity.type
_entity.pdbx_description
1 polymer ?
#
loop_
_entity_poly.entity_id
_entity_poly.type
_entity_poly.pdbx_seq_one_letter_code
_entity_poly.pdbx_strand_id
1 'polypeptide(L)'
;MTTVYVRTQEELDKALANPEYTDEGREIVICSPEGVQLKIRDSRGQDVVVSDDATVTVSGDAKVAAVGHATVTAYDNATVTALSRATVTVFDDVRVTAFDDATVEAAENAKVRAWGNSIISAYDHATVSAGDHATVMACGRAYVDAYGSATVKAGICVPVHVYSKTVTCQGGVIIDMTTIDANDPETWCAMHLVEVDEDGQAHLYKALDADLNAGHNYRLTHYPIGHVVDDTVYWADNNRCGGGLHASPTPWLAKTYYKEASRFVEVCCPVEELRPINSSKAKAPRFRVLREVTVDGAPIGGETR
;
A
#
# COMPACT_ATOMS: atom_id res chain seq x y z
N MET A 1 2.27 -18.42 28.75
CA MET A 1 0.95 -17.86 28.40
C MET A 1 -0.04 -18.28 29.46
N THR A 2 -0.72 -17.32 30.08
CA THR A 2 -1.86 -17.59 30.97
C THR A 2 -3.12 -17.29 30.17
N THR A 3 -3.94 -18.31 29.95
CA THR A 3 -5.18 -18.22 29.16
C THR A 3 -6.38 -18.05 30.09
N VAL A 4 -7.25 -17.10 29.80
CA VAL A 4 -8.51 -16.86 30.53
C VAL A 4 -9.68 -17.26 29.65
N TYR A 5 -10.48 -18.22 30.09
CA TYR A 5 -11.67 -18.65 29.36
C TYR A 5 -12.89 -17.84 29.80
N VAL A 6 -13.61 -17.31 28.82
CA VAL A 6 -14.78 -16.44 29.00
C VAL A 6 -15.97 -17.05 28.27
N ARG A 7 -17.11 -17.12 28.97
CA ARG A 7 -18.38 -17.65 28.46
C ARG A 7 -19.54 -16.67 28.57
N THR A 8 -19.38 -15.63 29.39
CA THR A 8 -20.42 -14.61 29.65
C THR A 8 -19.86 -13.20 29.51
N GLN A 9 -20.74 -12.20 29.34
CA GLN A 9 -20.32 -10.80 29.27
C GLN A 9 -19.67 -10.33 30.59
N GLU A 10 -20.17 -10.78 31.74
CA GLU A 10 -19.60 -10.40 33.04
C GLU A 10 -18.16 -10.93 33.21
N GLU A 11 -17.90 -12.17 32.77
CA GLU A 11 -16.55 -12.73 32.74
C GLU A 11 -15.64 -11.95 31.78
N LEU A 12 -16.16 -11.55 30.62
CA LEU A 12 -15.43 -10.76 29.62
C LEU A 12 -15.05 -9.39 30.18
N ASP A 13 -16.00 -8.69 30.77
CA ASP A 13 -15.80 -7.36 31.33
C ASP A 13 -14.79 -7.39 32.47
N LYS A 14 -14.84 -8.42 33.33
CA LYS A 14 -13.84 -8.65 34.40
C LYS A 14 -12.46 -8.94 33.82
N ALA A 15 -12.36 -9.76 32.77
CA ALA A 15 -11.10 -10.04 32.11
C ALA A 15 -10.50 -8.78 31.49
N LEU A 16 -11.26 -8.03 30.68
CA LEU A 16 -10.79 -6.80 30.05
C LEU A 16 -10.45 -5.69 31.07
N ALA A 17 -11.05 -5.72 32.26
CA ALA A 17 -10.76 -4.75 33.32
C ALA A 17 -9.59 -5.11 34.23
N ASN A 18 -9.04 -6.32 34.12
CA ASN A 18 -7.99 -6.76 35.01
C ASN A 18 -6.60 -6.32 34.49
N PRO A 19 -5.90 -5.41 35.18
CA PRO A 19 -4.58 -4.94 34.79
C PRO A 19 -3.49 -6.03 34.85
N GLU A 20 -3.74 -7.19 35.46
CA GLU A 20 -2.82 -8.33 35.37
C GLU A 20 -2.82 -9.01 34.00
N TYR A 21 -3.77 -8.65 33.12
CA TYR A 21 -3.87 -9.16 31.76
C TYR A 21 -3.41 -8.16 30.69
N THR A 22 -2.85 -7.00 31.09
CA THR A 22 -2.37 -5.96 30.15
C THR A 22 -0.90 -6.15 29.71
N ASP A 23 -0.16 -7.10 30.27
CA ASP A 23 1.24 -7.39 29.92
C ASP A 23 1.35 -8.43 28.79
N GLU A 24 2.39 -8.31 27.95
CA GLU A 24 2.67 -9.21 26.82
C GLU A 24 2.64 -10.70 27.23
N GLY A 25 1.83 -11.50 26.52
CA GLY A 25 1.79 -12.96 26.66
C GLY A 25 0.60 -13.55 27.42
N ARG A 26 -0.54 -12.84 27.51
CA ARG A 26 -1.82 -13.37 28.01
C ARG A 26 -2.94 -13.24 26.99
N GLU A 27 -3.81 -14.23 26.96
CA GLU A 27 -4.82 -14.43 25.93
C GLU A 27 -6.20 -14.62 26.58
N ILE A 28 -7.19 -13.85 26.14
CA ILE A 28 -8.60 -14.01 26.54
C ILE A 28 -9.28 -14.87 25.48
N VAL A 29 -9.70 -16.08 25.84
CA VAL A 29 -10.37 -16.99 24.91
C VAL A 29 -11.87 -17.02 25.22
N ILE A 30 -12.65 -16.56 24.27
CA ILE A 30 -14.11 -16.63 24.26
C ILE A 30 -14.52 -17.98 23.67
N CYS A 31 -15.05 -18.84 24.53
CA CYS A 31 -15.65 -20.13 24.17
C CYS A 31 -17.08 -20.17 24.72
N SER A 32 -17.94 -19.28 24.23
CA SER A 32 -19.33 -19.23 24.68
C SER A 32 -20.17 -20.34 24.00
N PRO A 33 -21.21 -20.88 24.67
CA PRO A 33 -22.18 -21.74 24.00
C PRO A 33 -22.84 -21.04 22.81
N GLU A 34 -23.34 -21.84 21.86
CA GLU A 34 -24.12 -21.36 20.73
C GLU A 34 -25.26 -20.43 21.20
N GLY A 35 -25.45 -19.32 20.48
CA GLY A 35 -26.51 -18.34 20.77
C GLY A 35 -26.15 -17.28 21.82
N VAL A 36 -24.99 -17.37 22.48
CA VAL A 36 -24.49 -16.31 23.36
C VAL A 36 -23.76 -15.26 22.52
N GLN A 37 -24.19 -14.00 22.64
CA GLN A 37 -23.51 -12.85 22.02
C GLN A 37 -22.72 -12.06 23.05
N LEU A 38 -21.42 -11.91 22.82
CA LEU A 38 -20.55 -11.05 23.63
C LEU A 38 -20.19 -9.78 22.86
N LYS A 39 -19.93 -8.69 23.60
CA LYS A 39 -19.59 -7.38 23.03
C LYS A 39 -18.23 -6.93 23.54
N ILE A 40 -17.36 -6.53 22.62
CA ILE A 40 -16.04 -5.95 22.88
C ILE A 40 -16.03 -4.56 22.26
N ARG A 41 -15.96 -3.50 23.07
CA ARG A 41 -15.87 -2.12 22.56
C ARG A 41 -14.45 -1.60 22.44
N ASP A 42 -13.54 -2.24 23.17
CA ASP A 42 -12.10 -2.00 23.18
C ASP A 42 -11.50 -3.23 23.87
N SER A 43 -10.46 -3.81 23.26
CA SER A 43 -9.71 -4.89 23.90
C SER A 43 -8.64 -4.36 24.85
N ARG A 44 -8.50 -3.03 25.01
CA ARG A 44 -7.50 -2.32 25.84
C ARG A 44 -6.07 -2.79 25.57
N GLY A 45 -5.81 -3.21 24.32
CA GLY A 45 -4.54 -3.79 23.89
C GLY A 45 -4.37 -5.28 24.20
N GLN A 46 -5.34 -5.95 24.82
CA GLN A 46 -5.33 -7.41 25.02
C GLN A 46 -5.61 -8.17 23.71
N ASP A 47 -5.00 -9.35 23.60
CA ASP A 47 -5.31 -10.33 22.56
C ASP A 47 -6.53 -11.15 22.97
N VAL A 48 -7.61 -11.02 22.20
CA VAL A 48 -8.86 -11.76 22.40
C VAL A 48 -9.04 -12.77 21.28
N VAL A 49 -9.16 -14.05 21.63
CA VAL A 49 -9.50 -15.12 20.69
C VAL A 49 -10.97 -15.50 20.85
N VAL A 50 -11.68 -15.60 19.75
CA VAL A 50 -13.04 -16.11 19.66
C VAL A 50 -12.95 -17.45 18.93
N SER A 51 -13.34 -18.54 19.58
CA SER A 51 -13.22 -19.88 19.00
C SER A 51 -14.57 -20.59 18.92
N ASP A 52 -14.59 -21.68 18.15
CA ASP A 52 -15.72 -22.61 18.06
C ASP A 52 -16.99 -21.89 17.63
N ASP A 53 -18.15 -22.16 18.23
CA ASP A 53 -19.43 -21.57 17.81
C ASP A 53 -19.73 -20.20 18.46
N ALA A 54 -18.71 -19.54 19.01
CA ALA A 54 -18.88 -18.27 19.70
C ALA A 54 -19.24 -17.14 18.73
N THR A 55 -20.14 -16.25 19.17
CA THR A 55 -20.58 -15.08 18.41
C THR A 55 -20.24 -13.79 19.15
N VAL A 56 -19.51 -12.87 18.50
CA VAL A 56 -19.02 -11.64 19.13
C VAL A 56 -19.26 -10.43 18.25
N THR A 57 -19.70 -9.32 18.87
CA THR A 57 -19.69 -8.00 18.26
C THR A 57 -18.50 -7.20 18.78
N VAL A 58 -17.68 -6.68 17.88
CA VAL A 58 -16.49 -5.89 18.17
C VAL A 58 -16.66 -4.46 17.66
N SER A 59 -16.16 -3.48 18.39
CA SER A 59 -16.12 -2.09 17.97
C SER A 59 -14.89 -1.39 18.57
N GLY A 60 -14.68 -0.11 18.25
CA GLY A 60 -13.51 0.66 18.70
C GLY A 60 -12.18 0.11 18.19
N ASP A 61 -11.10 0.29 18.97
CA ASP A 61 -9.74 -0.12 18.60
C ASP A 61 -9.42 -1.58 19.00
N ALA A 62 -10.45 -2.43 19.09
CA ALA A 62 -10.31 -3.82 19.55
C ALA A 62 -9.53 -4.69 18.56
N LYS A 63 -8.74 -5.64 19.11
CA LYS A 63 -8.03 -6.66 18.36
C LYS A 63 -8.57 -8.04 18.70
N VAL A 64 -9.05 -8.79 17.71
CA VAL A 64 -9.62 -10.12 17.89
C VAL A 64 -9.09 -11.13 16.86
N ALA A 65 -8.95 -12.39 17.27
CA ALA A 65 -8.76 -13.51 16.36
C ALA A 65 -9.97 -14.43 16.39
N ALA A 66 -10.66 -14.62 15.28
CA ALA A 66 -11.76 -15.55 15.10
C ALA A 66 -11.22 -16.86 14.52
N VAL A 67 -11.48 -17.98 15.21
CA VAL A 67 -10.93 -19.31 14.88
C VAL A 67 -12.05 -20.34 14.84
N GLY A 68 -11.90 -21.35 13.99
CA GLY A 68 -12.87 -22.44 13.91
C GLY A 68 -14.16 -21.98 13.26
N HIS A 69 -15.30 -22.10 13.94
CA HIS A 69 -16.62 -21.70 13.43
C HIS A 69 -17.09 -20.34 13.97
N ALA A 70 -16.16 -19.55 14.51
CA ALA A 70 -16.49 -18.32 15.22
C ALA A 70 -17.14 -17.31 14.29
N THR A 71 -18.14 -16.60 14.81
CA THR A 71 -18.83 -15.53 14.09
C THR A 71 -18.52 -14.19 14.72
N VAL A 72 -17.98 -13.25 13.93
CA VAL A 72 -17.59 -11.92 14.41
C VAL A 72 -18.22 -10.83 13.56
N THR A 73 -18.89 -9.86 14.19
CA THR A 73 -19.30 -8.62 13.53
C THR A 73 -18.46 -7.47 14.08
N ALA A 74 -17.72 -6.76 13.24
CA ALA A 74 -16.80 -5.70 13.67
C ALA A 74 -17.10 -4.34 13.01
N TYR A 75 -16.88 -3.28 13.77
CA TYR A 75 -17.12 -1.87 13.38
C TYR A 75 -15.96 -0.96 13.81
N ASP A 76 -16.03 0.32 13.44
CA ASP A 76 -15.05 1.37 13.75
C ASP A 76 -13.62 1.02 13.26
N ASN A 77 -12.63 1.00 14.16
CA ASN A 77 -11.21 0.82 13.86
C ASN A 77 -10.70 -0.59 14.24
N ALA A 78 -11.60 -1.54 14.43
CA ALA A 78 -11.24 -2.86 14.94
C ALA A 78 -10.29 -3.59 13.98
N THR A 79 -9.54 -4.55 14.52
CA THR A 79 -8.69 -5.46 13.75
C THR A 79 -9.10 -6.89 14.02
N VAL A 80 -9.41 -7.65 12.96
CA VAL A 80 -9.87 -9.03 13.02
C VAL A 80 -8.92 -9.94 12.24
N THR A 81 -8.44 -11.02 12.85
CA THR A 81 -7.80 -12.12 12.14
C THR A 81 -8.79 -13.28 12.05
N ALA A 82 -9.19 -13.69 10.85
CA ALA A 82 -10.12 -14.79 10.61
C ALA A 82 -9.37 -16.03 10.13
N LEU A 83 -9.53 -17.15 10.83
CA LEU A 83 -8.81 -18.40 10.59
C LEU A 83 -9.80 -19.57 10.40
N SER A 84 -9.35 -20.60 9.68
CA SER A 84 -10.13 -21.82 9.46
C SER A 84 -11.52 -21.55 8.84
N ARG A 85 -12.64 -21.75 9.56
CA ARG A 85 -14.01 -21.59 9.01
C ARG A 85 -14.74 -20.38 9.61
N ALA A 86 -13.99 -19.42 10.15
CA ALA A 86 -14.55 -18.25 10.81
C ALA A 86 -15.37 -17.41 9.83
N THR A 87 -16.47 -16.85 10.30
CA THR A 87 -17.32 -15.94 9.53
C THR A 87 -17.22 -14.54 10.12
N VAL A 88 -16.85 -13.56 9.30
CA VAL A 88 -16.64 -12.19 9.76
C VAL A 88 -17.41 -11.21 8.89
N THR A 89 -18.22 -10.34 9.50
CA THR A 89 -18.87 -9.21 8.82
C THR A 89 -18.27 -7.91 9.36
N VAL A 90 -17.80 -7.02 8.48
CA VAL A 90 -17.09 -5.80 8.88
C VAL A 90 -17.57 -4.56 8.14
N PHE A 91 -17.55 -3.43 8.85
CA PHE A 91 -17.95 -2.09 8.39
C PHE A 91 -16.89 -1.05 8.79
N ASP A 92 -17.09 0.22 8.44
CA ASP A 92 -16.24 1.36 8.75
C ASP A 92 -14.76 1.16 8.34
N ASP A 93 -13.79 1.45 9.22
CA ASP A 93 -12.35 1.42 8.98
C ASP A 93 -11.69 0.11 9.50
N VAL A 94 -12.48 -0.97 9.59
CA VAL A 94 -12.02 -2.26 10.11
C VAL A 94 -10.98 -2.91 9.20
N ARG A 95 -9.95 -3.50 9.82
CA ARG A 95 -8.92 -4.27 9.12
C ARG A 95 -9.10 -5.76 9.38
N VAL A 96 -9.18 -6.55 8.31
CA VAL A 96 -9.32 -8.00 8.36
C VAL A 96 -8.15 -8.69 7.70
N THR A 97 -7.65 -9.74 8.34
CA THR A 97 -6.70 -10.69 7.76
C THR A 97 -7.35 -12.07 7.78
N ALA A 98 -7.68 -12.62 6.61
CA ALA A 98 -8.40 -13.89 6.46
C ALA A 98 -7.51 -14.98 5.85
N PHE A 99 -7.55 -16.18 6.42
CA PHE A 99 -6.82 -17.35 5.95
C PHE A 99 -7.72 -18.58 5.84
N ASP A 100 -7.18 -19.64 5.24
CA ASP A 100 -7.83 -20.95 5.10
C ASP A 100 -9.23 -20.84 4.46
N ASP A 101 -10.26 -21.41 5.08
CA ASP A 101 -11.64 -21.44 4.57
C ASP A 101 -12.51 -20.30 5.16
N ALA A 102 -11.90 -19.20 5.62
CA ALA A 102 -12.61 -18.12 6.29
C ALA A 102 -13.53 -17.37 5.31
N THR A 103 -14.69 -16.93 5.81
CA THR A 103 -15.65 -16.14 5.04
C THR A 103 -15.72 -14.72 5.60
N VAL A 104 -15.56 -13.72 4.73
CA VAL A 104 -15.59 -12.31 5.10
C VAL A 104 -16.60 -11.55 4.24
N GLU A 105 -17.46 -10.79 4.89
CA GLU A 105 -18.29 -9.76 4.28
C GLU A 105 -17.76 -8.39 4.71
N ALA A 106 -17.39 -7.54 3.75
CA ALA A 106 -16.74 -6.27 4.01
C ALA A 106 -17.42 -5.12 3.27
N ALA A 107 -17.75 -4.08 4.04
CA ALA A 107 -18.47 -2.89 3.59
C ALA A 107 -17.66 -1.61 3.86
N GLU A 108 -18.18 -0.48 3.37
CA GLU A 108 -17.70 0.86 3.71
C GLU A 108 -16.19 1.01 3.48
N ASN A 109 -15.39 1.47 4.44
CA ASN A 109 -13.94 1.68 4.26
C ASN A 109 -13.09 0.46 4.67
N ALA A 110 -13.72 -0.71 4.83
CA ALA A 110 -13.05 -1.89 5.37
C ALA A 110 -11.90 -2.36 4.47
N LYS A 111 -10.85 -2.90 5.10
CA LYS A 111 -9.65 -3.38 4.42
C LYS A 111 -9.43 -4.85 4.72
N VAL A 112 -9.50 -5.68 3.69
CA VAL A 112 -9.35 -7.13 3.82
C VAL A 112 -8.08 -7.57 3.12
N ARG A 113 -7.27 -8.37 3.82
CA ARG A 113 -6.23 -9.20 3.19
C ARG A 113 -6.62 -10.65 3.32
N ALA A 114 -6.58 -11.40 2.23
CA ALA A 114 -7.13 -12.74 2.18
C ALA A 114 -6.22 -13.73 1.44
N TRP A 115 -6.00 -14.88 2.04
CA TRP A 115 -5.19 -15.98 1.51
C TRP A 115 -5.87 -17.33 1.79
N GLY A 116 -5.26 -18.43 1.32
CA GLY A 116 -5.87 -19.75 1.42
C GLY A 116 -7.09 -19.89 0.50
N ASN A 117 -8.12 -20.60 0.94
CA ASN A 117 -9.38 -20.80 0.23
C ASN A 117 -10.47 -19.81 0.70
N SER A 118 -10.07 -18.64 1.19
CA SER A 118 -10.99 -17.70 1.84
C SER A 118 -11.98 -17.11 0.84
N ILE A 119 -13.17 -16.77 1.32
CA ILE A 119 -14.27 -16.24 0.51
C ILE A 119 -14.60 -14.83 0.99
N ILE A 120 -14.55 -13.85 0.10
CA ILE A 120 -14.72 -12.44 0.42
C ILE A 120 -15.85 -11.88 -0.42
N SER A 121 -16.84 -11.27 0.22
CA SER A 121 -17.81 -10.37 -0.43
C SER A 121 -17.47 -8.93 -0.02
N ALA A 122 -17.15 -8.09 -1.00
CA ALA A 122 -16.75 -6.70 -0.77
C ALA A 122 -17.67 -5.73 -1.53
N TYR A 123 -18.14 -4.70 -0.83
CA TYR A 123 -19.03 -3.68 -1.39
C TYR A 123 -18.70 -2.28 -0.84
N ASP A 124 -19.42 -1.28 -1.34
CA ASP A 124 -19.17 0.14 -1.08
C ASP A 124 -17.72 0.53 -1.36
N HIS A 125 -16.95 1.04 -0.39
CA HIS A 125 -15.57 1.50 -0.60
C HIS A 125 -14.53 0.48 -0.13
N ALA A 126 -14.93 -0.78 0.06
CA ALA A 126 -14.07 -1.80 0.64
C ALA A 126 -12.87 -2.10 -0.26
N THR A 127 -11.72 -2.31 0.36
CA THR A 127 -10.45 -2.63 -0.32
C THR A 127 -10.03 -4.05 0.01
N VAL A 128 -9.80 -4.87 -1.00
CA VAL A 128 -9.41 -6.28 -0.84
C VAL A 128 -8.06 -6.54 -1.50
N SER A 129 -7.14 -7.17 -0.78
CA SER A 129 -5.92 -7.78 -1.33
C SER A 129 -6.05 -9.29 -1.19
N ALA A 130 -6.20 -10.01 -2.29
CA ALA A 130 -6.46 -11.45 -2.30
C ALA A 130 -5.36 -12.23 -3.01
N GLY A 131 -4.88 -13.31 -2.40
CA GLY A 131 -3.85 -14.20 -2.94
C GLY A 131 -4.21 -15.67 -2.82
N ASP A 132 -3.29 -16.54 -3.28
CA ASP A 132 -3.44 -18.00 -3.25
C ASP A 132 -4.74 -18.48 -3.91
N HIS A 133 -5.63 -19.19 -3.21
CA HIS A 133 -6.89 -19.71 -3.76
C HIS A 133 -8.11 -18.88 -3.29
N ALA A 134 -7.88 -17.65 -2.83
CA ALA A 134 -8.95 -16.80 -2.31
C ALA A 134 -9.95 -16.43 -3.42
N THR A 135 -11.22 -16.38 -3.07
CA THR A 135 -12.32 -16.02 -3.96
C THR A 135 -12.96 -14.71 -3.53
N VAL A 136 -12.99 -13.72 -4.42
CA VAL A 136 -13.53 -12.39 -4.15
C VAL A 136 -14.74 -12.11 -5.03
N MET A 137 -15.85 -11.69 -4.42
CA MET A 137 -16.99 -11.06 -5.09
C MET A 137 -17.02 -9.59 -4.72
N ALA A 138 -16.80 -8.71 -5.69
CA ALA A 138 -16.69 -7.27 -5.45
C ALA A 138 -17.71 -6.46 -6.26
N CYS A 139 -18.40 -5.50 -5.65
CA CYS A 139 -19.32 -4.59 -6.32
C CYS A 139 -19.30 -3.17 -5.71
N GLY A 140 -20.11 -2.25 -6.24
CA GLY A 140 -20.13 -0.87 -5.77
C GLY A 140 -18.86 -0.10 -6.17
N ARG A 141 -18.23 0.55 -5.19
CA ARG A 141 -16.96 1.30 -5.35
C ARG A 141 -15.76 0.53 -4.79
N ALA A 142 -15.92 -0.79 -4.62
CA ALA A 142 -14.88 -1.63 -4.05
C ALA A 142 -13.65 -1.64 -4.96
N TYR A 143 -12.52 -2.03 -4.40
CA TYR A 143 -11.24 -2.13 -5.08
C TYR A 143 -10.58 -3.46 -4.74
N VAL A 144 -9.95 -4.11 -5.73
CA VAL A 144 -9.30 -5.41 -5.55
C VAL A 144 -7.88 -5.43 -6.10
N ASP A 145 -6.92 -5.80 -5.27
CA ASP A 145 -5.59 -6.28 -5.69
C ASP A 145 -5.57 -7.81 -5.65
N ALA A 146 -5.27 -8.45 -6.78
CA ALA A 146 -5.29 -9.90 -6.92
C ALA A 146 -3.89 -10.45 -7.23
N TYR A 147 -3.49 -11.46 -6.47
CA TYR A 147 -2.19 -12.14 -6.53
C TYR A 147 -2.38 -13.65 -6.64
N GLY A 148 -1.30 -14.38 -6.91
CA GLY A 148 -1.32 -15.85 -6.89
C GLY A 148 -2.41 -16.42 -7.82
N SER A 149 -3.14 -17.42 -7.34
CA SER A 149 -4.21 -18.10 -8.08
C SER A 149 -5.62 -17.59 -7.72
N ALA A 150 -5.72 -16.35 -7.22
CA ALA A 150 -6.98 -15.82 -6.72
C ALA A 150 -8.06 -15.77 -7.82
N THR A 151 -9.31 -15.95 -7.42
CA THR A 151 -10.47 -15.85 -8.31
C THR A 151 -11.29 -14.62 -7.95
N VAL A 152 -11.52 -13.73 -8.92
CA VAL A 152 -12.24 -12.47 -8.71
C VAL A 152 -13.46 -12.41 -9.63
N LYS A 153 -14.61 -12.10 -9.05
CA LYS A 153 -15.82 -11.70 -9.78
C LYS A 153 -16.18 -10.27 -9.38
N ALA A 154 -16.04 -9.35 -10.32
CA ALA A 154 -16.13 -7.92 -10.06
C ALA A 154 -17.25 -7.27 -10.89
N GLY A 155 -17.97 -6.33 -10.27
CA GLY A 155 -18.91 -5.45 -10.98
C GLY A 155 -18.18 -4.60 -12.03
N ILE A 156 -18.88 -4.15 -13.07
CA ILE A 156 -18.26 -3.52 -14.26
C ILE A 156 -17.44 -2.24 -13.99
N CYS A 157 -17.64 -1.58 -12.85
CA CYS A 157 -16.92 -0.37 -12.46
C CYS A 157 -15.85 -0.61 -11.39
N VAL A 158 -15.69 -1.84 -10.90
CA VAL A 158 -14.72 -2.18 -9.85
C VAL A 158 -13.34 -2.29 -10.49
N PRO A 159 -12.35 -1.46 -10.09
CA PRO A 159 -10.97 -1.65 -10.50
C PRO A 159 -10.39 -2.92 -9.88
N VAL A 160 -9.72 -3.71 -10.71
CA VAL A 160 -9.00 -4.93 -10.29
C VAL A 160 -7.58 -4.88 -10.81
N HIS A 161 -6.59 -4.71 -9.92
CA HIS A 161 -5.19 -4.89 -10.28
C HIS A 161 -4.84 -6.37 -10.24
N VAL A 162 -4.29 -6.87 -11.35
CA VAL A 162 -3.88 -8.26 -11.47
C VAL A 162 -2.36 -8.34 -11.47
N TYR A 163 -1.80 -8.92 -10.41
CA TYR A 163 -0.35 -9.04 -10.19
C TYR A 163 0.22 -10.43 -10.54
N SER A 164 -0.62 -11.41 -10.87
CA SER A 164 -0.18 -12.73 -11.31
C SER A 164 -1.00 -13.25 -12.50
N LYS A 165 -0.33 -13.93 -13.43
CA LYS A 165 -0.95 -14.53 -14.62
C LYS A 165 -1.90 -15.70 -14.30
N THR A 166 -1.82 -16.22 -13.07
CA THR A 166 -2.66 -17.30 -12.57
C THR A 166 -3.97 -16.81 -11.95
N VAL A 167 -4.15 -15.49 -11.79
CA VAL A 167 -5.41 -14.92 -11.34
C VAL A 167 -6.49 -15.17 -12.39
N THR A 168 -7.67 -15.59 -11.94
CA THR A 168 -8.87 -15.66 -12.78
C THR A 168 -9.78 -14.49 -12.45
N CYS A 169 -10.05 -13.61 -13.42
CA CYS A 169 -10.93 -12.46 -13.21
C CYS A 169 -12.13 -12.48 -14.17
N GLN A 170 -13.32 -12.29 -13.63
CA GLN A 170 -14.57 -12.12 -14.38
C GLN A 170 -15.19 -10.75 -14.04
N GLY A 171 -15.34 -9.89 -15.06
CA GLY A 171 -15.83 -8.53 -14.88
C GLY A 171 -14.76 -7.58 -14.35
N GLY A 172 -15.17 -6.44 -13.79
CA GLY A 172 -14.28 -5.37 -13.36
C GLY A 172 -13.64 -4.58 -14.50
N VAL A 173 -12.93 -3.52 -14.12
CA VAL A 173 -11.95 -2.82 -14.95
C VAL A 173 -10.60 -3.41 -14.61
N ILE A 174 -10.10 -4.30 -15.46
CA ILE A 174 -8.84 -5.01 -15.22
C ILE A 174 -7.67 -4.09 -15.55
N ILE A 175 -6.76 -3.96 -14.60
CA ILE A 175 -5.47 -3.30 -14.76
C ILE A 175 -4.41 -4.40 -14.62
N ASP A 176 -3.89 -4.86 -15.75
CA ASP A 176 -2.91 -5.95 -15.79
C ASP A 176 -1.53 -5.41 -15.37
N MET A 177 -1.14 -5.73 -14.13
CA MET A 177 0.16 -5.36 -13.59
C MET A 177 1.25 -6.37 -13.99
N THR A 178 0.89 -7.52 -14.55
CA THR A 178 1.86 -8.57 -14.95
C THR A 178 2.65 -8.19 -16.21
N THR A 179 2.17 -7.19 -16.93
CA THR A 179 2.81 -6.66 -18.15
C THR A 179 3.69 -5.44 -17.87
N ILE A 180 3.68 -4.92 -16.65
CA ILE A 180 4.40 -3.70 -16.27
C ILE A 180 5.78 -4.06 -15.71
N ASP A 181 6.85 -3.67 -16.41
CA ASP A 181 8.20 -3.68 -15.86
C ASP A 181 8.58 -2.27 -15.38
N ALA A 182 8.53 -2.04 -14.07
CA ALA A 182 8.89 -0.75 -13.48
C ALA A 182 10.40 -0.41 -13.56
N ASN A 183 11.25 -1.35 -14.00
CA ASN A 183 12.67 -1.09 -14.25
C ASN A 183 12.95 -0.65 -15.69
N ASP A 184 12.03 -0.90 -16.62
CA ASP A 184 12.09 -0.41 -17.98
C ASP A 184 11.89 1.12 -17.99
N PRO A 185 12.82 1.90 -18.55
CA PRO A 185 12.77 3.35 -18.44
C PRO A 185 11.59 3.98 -19.19
N GLU A 186 11.17 3.42 -20.33
CA GLU A 186 9.99 3.90 -21.07
C GLU A 186 8.71 3.71 -20.25
N THR A 187 8.51 2.48 -19.75
CA THR A 187 7.40 2.12 -18.86
C THR A 187 7.40 2.99 -17.61
N TRP A 188 8.55 3.17 -16.97
CA TRP A 188 8.65 4.01 -15.78
C TRP A 188 8.32 5.48 -16.08
N CYS A 189 8.79 6.03 -17.20
CA CYS A 189 8.43 7.40 -17.58
C CYS A 189 6.91 7.55 -17.76
N ALA A 190 6.28 6.61 -18.47
CA ALA A 190 4.83 6.61 -18.67
C ALA A 190 4.05 6.50 -17.34
N MET A 191 4.46 5.60 -16.44
CA MET A 191 3.83 5.42 -15.13
C MET A 191 3.90 6.66 -14.23
N HIS A 192 4.97 7.43 -14.35
CA HIS A 192 5.24 8.58 -13.48
C HIS A 192 4.96 9.93 -14.17
N LEU A 193 4.32 9.89 -15.35
CA LEU A 193 3.98 11.07 -16.15
C LEU A 193 5.20 11.95 -16.47
N VAL A 194 6.35 11.31 -16.70
CA VAL A 194 7.56 11.98 -17.18
C VAL A 194 7.34 12.33 -18.64
N GLU A 195 7.46 13.61 -18.99
CA GLU A 195 7.39 14.06 -20.38
C GLU A 195 8.60 13.53 -21.15
N VAL A 196 8.33 12.87 -22.27
CA VAL A 196 9.34 12.43 -23.23
C VAL A 196 9.11 13.19 -24.52
N ASP A 197 10.10 13.98 -24.94
CA ASP A 197 9.98 14.81 -26.13
C ASP A 197 10.14 14.02 -27.44
N GLU A 198 9.98 14.71 -28.57
CA GLU A 198 10.09 14.10 -29.92
C GLU A 198 11.49 13.52 -30.21
N ASP A 199 12.51 13.96 -29.47
CA ASP A 199 13.90 13.49 -29.56
C ASP A 199 14.19 12.34 -28.56
N GLY A 200 13.16 11.82 -27.88
CA GLY A 200 13.29 10.73 -26.91
C GLY A 200 14.00 11.14 -25.62
N GLN A 201 13.98 12.42 -25.25
CA GLN A 201 14.56 12.92 -24.00
C GLN A 201 13.51 12.90 -22.88
N ALA A 202 13.83 12.27 -21.76
CA ALA A 202 13.01 12.31 -20.55
C ALA A 202 13.26 13.60 -19.76
N HIS A 203 12.19 14.34 -19.44
CA HIS A 203 12.23 15.59 -18.67
C HIS A 203 12.00 15.33 -17.19
N LEU A 204 13.03 15.55 -16.38
CA LEU A 204 13.07 15.28 -14.95
C LEU A 204 13.50 16.52 -14.19
N TYR A 205 13.48 16.45 -12.85
CA TYR A 205 13.72 17.60 -12.01
C TYR A 205 14.75 17.32 -10.91
N LYS A 206 15.53 18.35 -10.62
CA LYS A 206 16.54 18.33 -9.57
C LYS A 206 16.31 19.46 -8.58
N ALA A 207 16.29 19.12 -7.29
CA ALA A 207 16.26 20.06 -6.18
C ALA A 207 17.67 20.48 -5.80
N LEU A 208 17.90 21.78 -5.68
CA LEU A 208 19.22 22.41 -5.53
C LEU A 208 19.21 23.47 -4.42
N ASP A 209 20.40 23.81 -3.94
CA ASP A 209 20.61 24.97 -3.06
C ASP A 209 20.59 26.29 -3.85
N ALA A 210 20.85 27.41 -3.17
CA ALA A 210 20.85 28.74 -3.78
C ALA A 210 21.90 28.87 -4.90
N ASP A 211 22.99 28.11 -4.81
CA ASP A 211 24.16 28.13 -5.70
C ASP A 211 24.07 27.03 -6.77
N LEU A 212 22.90 26.44 -7.00
CA LEU A 212 22.64 25.36 -7.97
C LEU A 212 23.42 24.07 -7.69
N ASN A 213 23.73 23.77 -6.43
CA ASN A 213 24.39 22.53 -6.05
C ASN A 213 23.42 21.50 -5.45
N ALA A 214 23.75 20.23 -5.64
CA ALA A 214 23.15 19.11 -4.91
C ALA A 214 24.22 18.11 -4.46
N GLY A 215 23.78 17.11 -3.68
CA GLY A 215 24.66 16.02 -3.25
C GLY A 215 25.54 16.36 -2.04
N HIS A 216 25.12 17.30 -1.18
CA HIS A 216 25.91 17.79 -0.05
C HIS A 216 26.37 16.69 0.94
N ASN A 217 25.61 15.61 1.07
CA ASN A 217 25.95 14.47 1.92
C ASN A 217 26.73 13.35 1.21
N TYR A 218 27.03 13.54 -0.08
CA TYR A 218 27.72 12.55 -0.90
C TYR A 218 28.80 13.23 -1.74
N ARG A 219 28.47 13.64 -2.97
CA ARG A 219 29.35 14.41 -3.84
C ARG A 219 28.66 15.70 -4.26
N LEU A 220 29.21 16.81 -3.79
CA LEU A 220 28.76 18.13 -4.19
C LEU A 220 28.91 18.28 -5.71
N THR A 221 27.80 18.52 -6.39
CA THR A 221 27.72 18.59 -7.85
C THR A 221 26.92 19.83 -8.23
N HIS A 222 27.50 20.67 -9.08
CA HIS A 222 26.91 21.90 -9.59
C HIS A 222 26.09 21.62 -10.86
N TYR A 223 24.90 22.23 -10.97
CA TYR A 223 23.95 22.06 -12.08
C TYR A 223 23.73 23.39 -12.81
N PRO A 224 24.72 23.89 -13.59
CA PRO A 224 24.59 25.14 -14.30
C PRO A 224 23.57 25.04 -15.44
N ILE A 225 22.65 26.01 -15.50
CA ILE A 225 21.63 26.10 -16.56
C ILE A 225 22.32 26.17 -17.94
N GLY A 226 21.76 25.45 -18.92
CA GLY A 226 22.24 25.38 -20.30
C GLY A 226 23.39 24.39 -20.54
N HIS A 227 23.93 23.77 -19.48
CA HIS A 227 25.10 22.89 -19.57
C HIS A 227 24.74 21.42 -19.33
N VAL A 228 25.66 20.53 -19.74
CA VAL A 228 25.61 19.11 -19.41
C VAL A 228 26.38 18.87 -18.12
N VAL A 229 25.74 18.25 -17.15
CA VAL A 229 26.38 17.68 -15.97
C VAL A 229 26.70 16.23 -16.30
N ASP A 230 27.96 15.84 -16.16
CA ASP A 230 28.46 14.51 -16.53
C ASP A 230 29.05 13.81 -15.31
N ASP A 231 28.50 12.65 -14.99
CA ASP A 231 28.94 11.74 -13.94
C ASP A 231 29.28 10.34 -14.44
N THR A 232 29.66 10.22 -15.72
CA THR A 232 30.02 8.95 -16.34
C THR A 232 31.13 8.23 -15.56
N VAL A 233 32.06 8.97 -14.95
CA VAL A 233 33.17 8.44 -14.13
C VAL A 233 32.68 7.60 -12.95
N TYR A 234 31.54 7.95 -12.36
CA TYR A 234 30.98 7.26 -11.19
C TYR A 234 29.65 6.56 -11.52
N TRP A 235 29.34 6.40 -12.81
CA TRP A 235 28.13 5.73 -13.27
C TRP A 235 28.14 4.25 -12.89
N ALA A 236 27.00 3.78 -12.37
CA ALA A 236 26.75 2.37 -12.14
C ALA A 236 25.50 1.97 -12.92
N ASP A 237 25.65 1.11 -13.93
CA ASP A 237 24.56 0.70 -14.82
C ASP A 237 23.66 -0.34 -14.16
N ASN A 238 22.75 0.13 -13.31
CA ASN A 238 21.77 -0.68 -12.60
C ASN A 238 20.64 0.20 -12.04
N ASN A 239 19.52 -0.41 -11.65
CA ASN A 239 18.38 0.28 -11.03
C ASN A 239 18.56 0.55 -9.52
N ARG A 240 19.80 0.54 -9.00
CA ARG A 240 20.07 0.79 -7.56
C ARG A 240 20.38 2.25 -7.30
N CYS A 241 20.05 2.71 -6.10
CA CYS A 241 20.45 4.05 -5.65
C CYS A 241 21.98 4.16 -5.54
N GLY A 242 22.52 5.34 -5.89
CA GLY A 242 23.97 5.59 -5.97
C GLY A 242 24.54 5.39 -7.38
N GLY A 243 25.68 6.05 -7.63
CA GLY A 243 26.37 6.11 -8.93
C GLY A 243 25.58 6.86 -9.99
N GLY A 244 26.15 7.89 -10.63
CA GLY A 244 25.43 8.76 -11.55
C GLY A 244 24.64 9.87 -10.88
N LEU A 245 23.93 10.63 -11.72
CA LEU A 245 23.12 11.77 -11.32
C LEU A 245 21.67 11.32 -11.09
N HIS A 246 21.07 11.73 -9.97
CA HIS A 246 19.68 11.42 -9.64
C HIS A 246 18.74 12.57 -9.99
N ALA A 247 17.58 12.27 -10.57
CA ALA A 247 16.50 13.23 -10.80
C ALA A 247 15.13 12.58 -10.56
N SER A 248 14.10 13.40 -10.37
CA SER A 248 12.75 12.98 -10.01
C SER A 248 11.72 13.41 -11.07
N PRO A 249 10.56 12.71 -11.19
CA PRO A 249 9.49 13.08 -12.13
C PRO A 249 8.92 14.48 -11.93
N THR A 250 8.96 15.01 -10.71
CA THR A 250 8.47 16.35 -10.38
C THR A 250 9.41 17.07 -9.40
N PRO A 251 9.41 18.41 -9.36
CA PRO A 251 10.17 19.15 -8.34
C PRO A 251 9.70 18.83 -6.92
N TRP A 252 8.41 18.57 -6.71
CA TRP A 252 7.86 18.15 -5.41
C TRP A 252 8.51 16.85 -4.91
N LEU A 253 8.64 15.85 -5.78
CA LEU A 253 9.34 14.60 -5.46
C LEU A 253 10.84 14.86 -5.25
N ALA A 254 11.47 15.70 -6.08
CA ALA A 254 12.87 16.07 -5.91
C ALA A 254 13.14 16.70 -4.53
N LYS A 255 12.23 17.55 -4.05
CA LYS A 255 12.30 18.21 -2.73
C LYS A 255 12.30 17.21 -1.57
N THR A 256 11.66 16.05 -1.71
CA THR A 256 11.68 15.02 -0.66
C THR A 256 13.09 14.49 -0.37
N TYR A 257 13.99 14.57 -1.36
CA TYR A 257 15.39 14.16 -1.25
C TYR A 257 16.34 15.28 -0.82
N TYR A 258 15.89 16.53 -0.88
CA TYR A 258 16.61 17.68 -0.34
C TYR A 258 15.63 18.72 0.19
N LYS A 259 15.26 18.57 1.47
CA LYS A 259 14.18 19.37 2.10
C LYS A 259 14.47 20.86 2.16
N GLU A 260 15.76 21.23 2.28
CA GLU A 260 16.26 22.61 2.33
C GLU A 260 16.47 23.23 0.93
N ALA A 261 16.12 22.51 -0.15
CA ALA A 261 16.27 23.03 -1.50
C ALA A 261 15.48 24.34 -1.67
N SER A 262 16.16 25.34 -2.22
CA SER A 262 15.60 26.66 -2.52
C SER A 262 15.36 26.87 -4.02
N ARG A 263 15.95 26.03 -4.88
CA ARG A 263 15.86 26.12 -6.34
C ARG A 263 15.58 24.75 -6.96
N PHE A 264 14.93 24.76 -8.11
CA PHE A 264 14.64 23.54 -8.88
C PHE A 264 14.98 23.77 -10.34
N VAL A 265 15.61 22.78 -10.96
CA VAL A 265 15.90 22.81 -12.39
C VAL A 265 15.26 21.62 -13.09
N GLU A 266 14.83 21.87 -14.32
CA GLU A 266 14.47 20.83 -15.27
C GLU A 266 15.75 20.32 -15.96
N VAL A 267 15.90 19.01 -15.98
CA VAL A 267 16.99 18.30 -16.63
C VAL A 267 16.44 17.30 -17.63
N CYS A 268 17.19 17.02 -18.69
CA CYS A 268 16.84 15.95 -19.60
C CYS A 268 18.02 15.02 -19.93
N CYS A 269 17.68 13.79 -20.30
CA CYS A 269 18.58 12.80 -20.88
C CYS A 269 17.80 11.83 -21.78
N PRO A 270 18.46 11.07 -22.67
CA PRO A 270 17.79 10.02 -23.44
C PRO A 270 17.13 9.01 -22.51
N VAL A 271 15.92 8.55 -22.85
CA VAL A 271 15.19 7.54 -22.06
C VAL A 271 16.02 6.26 -21.88
N GLU A 272 16.78 5.84 -22.90
CA GLU A 272 17.64 4.66 -22.85
C GLU A 272 18.80 4.76 -21.83
N GLU A 273 19.21 5.98 -21.46
CA GLU A 273 20.25 6.22 -20.44
C GLU A 273 19.68 6.22 -19.01
N LEU A 274 18.35 6.24 -18.87
CA LEU A 274 17.68 6.28 -17.59
C LEU A 274 17.72 4.90 -16.90
N ARG A 275 17.97 4.90 -15.60
CA ARG A 275 17.72 3.76 -14.72
C ARG A 275 16.75 4.17 -13.62
N PRO A 276 15.48 3.77 -13.71
CA PRO A 276 14.53 3.87 -12.60
C PRO A 276 15.12 3.27 -11.32
N ILE A 277 14.93 3.92 -10.18
CA ILE A 277 15.37 3.39 -8.87
C ILE A 277 14.19 2.98 -8.01
N ASN A 278 13.16 3.81 -7.98
CA ASN A 278 11.90 3.57 -7.29
C ASN A 278 10.83 4.50 -7.89
N SER A 279 9.66 4.57 -7.28
CA SER A 279 8.53 5.37 -7.77
C SER A 279 8.72 6.90 -7.73
N SER A 280 9.86 7.40 -7.27
CA SER A 280 10.07 8.84 -7.04
C SER A 280 11.37 9.38 -7.63
N LYS A 281 12.25 8.52 -8.15
CA LYS A 281 13.49 8.95 -8.81
C LYS A 281 14.07 7.90 -9.73
N ALA A 282 14.85 8.40 -10.67
CA ALA A 282 15.73 7.63 -11.54
C ALA A 282 17.15 8.22 -11.48
N LYS A 283 18.07 7.58 -12.20
CA LYS A 283 19.41 8.10 -12.42
C LYS A 283 19.87 7.94 -13.86
N ALA A 284 20.80 8.79 -14.26
CA ALA A 284 21.47 8.75 -15.56
C ALA A 284 22.96 9.11 -15.38
N PRO A 285 23.85 8.72 -16.31
CA PRO A 285 25.24 9.16 -16.27
C PRO A 285 25.37 10.66 -16.52
N ARG A 286 24.44 11.25 -17.30
CA ARG A 286 24.50 12.64 -17.75
C ARG A 286 23.13 13.27 -17.75
N PHE A 287 23.08 14.57 -17.50
CA PHE A 287 21.89 15.38 -17.64
C PHE A 287 22.23 16.71 -18.29
N ARG A 288 21.41 17.14 -19.25
CA ARG A 288 21.42 18.54 -19.71
C ARG A 288 20.47 19.35 -18.84
N VAL A 289 20.98 20.41 -18.22
CA VAL A 289 20.17 21.33 -17.41
C VAL A 289 19.52 22.35 -18.33
N LEU A 290 18.20 22.37 -18.41
CA LEU A 290 17.46 23.17 -19.38
C LEU A 290 17.17 24.57 -18.85
N ARG A 291 16.52 24.64 -17.68
CA ARG A 291 16.01 25.88 -17.09
C ARG A 291 15.69 25.70 -15.62
N GLU A 292 15.48 26.82 -14.96
CA GLU A 292 14.94 26.84 -13.60
C GLU A 292 13.41 26.80 -13.63
N VAL A 293 12.83 26.11 -12.66
CA VAL A 293 11.39 25.94 -12.51
C VAL A 293 10.95 26.20 -11.06
N THR A 294 9.67 26.51 -10.88
CA THR A 294 9.03 26.57 -9.56
C THR A 294 8.90 25.16 -8.97
N VAL A 295 8.49 25.09 -7.70
CA VAL A 295 8.18 23.79 -7.05
C VAL A 295 7.04 23.04 -7.74
N ASP A 296 6.20 23.73 -8.50
CA ASP A 296 5.09 23.17 -9.28
C ASP A 296 5.52 22.79 -10.71
N GLY A 297 6.78 22.99 -11.09
CA GLY A 297 7.33 22.66 -12.41
C GLY A 297 7.16 23.76 -13.47
N ALA A 298 6.65 24.94 -13.11
CA ALA A 298 6.50 26.03 -14.06
C ALA A 298 7.85 26.74 -14.32
N PRO A 299 8.22 27.06 -15.58
CA PRO A 299 9.44 27.81 -15.89
C PRO A 299 9.53 29.15 -15.14
N ILE A 300 10.70 29.46 -14.58
CA ILE A 300 10.99 30.78 -14.00
C ILE A 300 11.60 31.67 -15.10
N GLY A 301 10.95 32.81 -15.39
CA GLY A 301 11.51 33.84 -16.29
C GLY A 301 10.94 33.90 -17.72
N GLY A 302 9.98 33.04 -18.09
CA GLY A 302 9.35 33.00 -19.44
C GLY A 302 10.30 32.40 -20.50
N GLU A 303 9.91 31.49 -21.38
CA GLU A 303 8.65 31.38 -22.14
C GLU A 303 7.95 30.03 -21.88
N THR A 304 6.62 30.09 -21.73
CA THR A 304 5.74 28.96 -22.05
C THR A 304 5.86 28.66 -23.53
N ARG A 305 6.27 27.42 -23.87
CA ARG A 305 6.12 26.90 -25.24
C ARG A 305 4.66 26.95 -25.67
#